data_AF-A0A4R5E3Q1-F1
#
_entry.id   AF-A0A4R5E3Q1-F1
#
_cell.length_a   1.000
_cell.length_b   1.000
_cell.length_c   1.000
_cell.angle_alpha   90.00
_cell.angle_beta   90.00
_cell.angle_gamma   90.00
#
_symmetry.space_group_name_H-M   'P 1'
#
loop_
_entity.id
_entity.type
_entity.pdbx_description
1 polymer ?
#
loop_
_entity_poly.entity_id
_entity_poly.type
_entity_poly.pdbx_seq_one_letter_code
_entity_poly.pdbx_strand_id
1 'polypeptide(L)'
;MAALRAYADIDFYPPWQATAPCTGRGRDMDPDERAPAEVARARAICHDCPVLERCREWIAGIPLAADPGGVIAALTFHEREELELAKQPPRTCRTCGEPKPWRAFPPAKRGRPGRSWHCRTCHNARDRARHAKRKAPQ
;
A
#
# COMPACT_ATOMS: atom_id res chain seq x y z
N MET A 1 -1.57 6.50 -25.69
CA MET A 1 -0.21 6.74 -25.18
C MET A 1 0.05 5.77 -24.04
N ALA A 2 0.65 4.64 -24.38
CA ALA A 2 0.91 3.52 -23.48
C ALA A 2 2.22 3.77 -22.73
N ALA A 3 2.14 4.06 -21.43
CA ALA A 3 3.28 3.96 -20.52
C ALA A 3 3.35 2.52 -20.00
N LEU A 4 3.78 1.60 -20.86
CA LEU A 4 4.15 0.24 -20.49
C LEU A 4 5.61 0.05 -20.87
N ARG A 5 6.44 -0.30 -19.88
CA ARG A 5 7.88 -0.62 -19.91
C ARG A 5 8.85 0.53 -19.59
N ALA A 6 9.11 0.71 -18.30
CA ALA A 6 10.35 1.30 -17.78
C ALA A 6 10.66 0.77 -16.36
N TYR A 7 10.47 -0.53 -16.10
CA TYR A 7 10.72 -1.13 -14.77
C TYR A 7 11.56 -2.43 -14.85
N ALA A 8 12.36 -2.60 -15.91
CA ALA A 8 13.19 -3.79 -16.09
C ALA A 8 14.67 -3.59 -15.67
N ASP A 9 15.11 -2.35 -15.43
CA ASP A 9 16.52 -2.04 -15.15
C ASP A 9 16.79 -1.52 -13.72
N ILE A 10 15.81 -1.62 -12.81
CA ILE A 10 16.09 -1.34 -11.40
C ILE A 10 16.66 -2.63 -10.82
N ASP A 11 17.96 -2.65 -10.50
CA ASP A 11 18.49 -3.46 -9.41
C ASP A 11 17.59 -3.19 -8.21
N PHE A 12 16.54 -4.00 -8.08
CA PHE A 12 15.34 -3.68 -7.30
C PHE A 12 15.68 -3.37 -5.84
N TYR A 13 16.82 -3.90 -5.39
CA TYR A 13 17.40 -3.61 -4.12
C TYR A 13 18.77 -2.96 -4.24
N PRO A 14 19.05 -1.93 -3.42
CA PRO A 14 20.33 -1.26 -3.44
C PRO A 14 21.44 -2.16 -2.86
N PRO A 15 22.71 -2.04 -3.32
CA PRO A 15 23.79 -2.96 -2.93
C PRO A 15 24.04 -3.08 -1.43
N TRP A 16 23.79 -2.00 -0.67
CA TRP A 16 23.95 -2.00 0.78
C TRP A 16 22.98 -2.93 1.51
N GLN A 17 21.87 -3.35 0.86
CA GLN A 17 20.94 -4.30 1.44
C GLN A 17 21.56 -5.69 1.61
N ALA A 18 22.61 -6.03 0.84
CA ALA A 18 23.29 -7.32 0.94
C ALA A 18 23.82 -7.63 2.36
N THR A 19 24.06 -6.60 3.18
CA THR A 19 24.51 -6.75 4.58
C THR A 19 23.37 -6.59 5.61
N ALA A 20 22.14 -6.36 5.18
CA ALA A 20 20.99 -6.19 6.07
C ALA A 20 20.55 -7.55 6.67
N PRO A 21 20.14 -7.61 7.96
CA PRO A 21 19.69 -8.84 8.61
C PRO A 21 18.44 -9.48 7.98
N CYS A 22 17.67 -8.72 7.21
CA CYS A 22 16.49 -9.20 6.49
C CYS A 22 16.82 -10.00 5.21
N THR A 23 18.06 -9.93 4.73
CA THR A 23 18.49 -10.64 3.52
C THR A 23 18.37 -12.16 3.70
N GLY A 24 17.71 -12.82 2.75
CA GLY A 24 17.39 -14.25 2.82
C GLY A 24 16.18 -14.60 3.70
N ARG A 25 15.52 -13.62 4.34
CA ARG A 25 14.38 -13.83 5.24
C ARG A 25 13.04 -13.39 4.64
N GLY A 26 12.85 -13.61 3.33
CA GLY A 26 11.66 -13.13 2.61
C GLY A 26 10.33 -13.53 3.26
N ARG A 27 10.24 -14.73 3.84
CA ARG A 27 9.04 -15.19 4.57
C ARG A 27 8.78 -14.44 5.87
N ASP A 28 9.83 -14.01 6.59
CA ASP A 28 9.68 -13.23 7.82
C ASP A 28 9.31 -11.77 7.50
N MET A 29 9.76 -11.26 6.36
CA MET A 29 9.53 -9.89 5.93
C MET A 29 8.23 -9.70 5.14
N ASP A 30 7.51 -10.77 4.82
CA ASP A 30 6.17 -10.75 4.20
C ASP A 30 5.12 -11.41 5.12
N PRO A 31 4.89 -10.87 6.33
CA PRO A 31 3.97 -11.46 7.30
C PRO A 31 2.50 -11.30 6.87
N ASP A 32 1.61 -12.15 7.40
CA ASP A 32 0.17 -11.83 7.34
C ASP A 32 -0.10 -10.59 8.18
N GLU A 33 -0.46 -9.46 7.55
CA GLU A 33 -0.75 -8.21 8.26
C GLU A 33 -1.94 -8.33 9.24
N ARG A 34 -2.76 -9.38 9.12
CA ARG A 34 -3.83 -9.69 10.09
C ARG A 34 -3.33 -10.41 11.35
N ALA A 35 -2.05 -10.80 11.37
CA ALA A 35 -1.40 -11.48 12.48
C ALA A 35 -0.37 -10.55 13.16
N PRO A 36 -0.75 -9.78 14.20
CA PRO A 36 0.10 -8.73 14.78
C PRO A 36 1.45 -9.24 15.30
N ALA A 37 1.50 -10.49 15.77
CA ALA A 37 2.73 -11.11 16.24
C ALA A 37 3.75 -11.33 15.11
N GLU A 38 3.30 -11.59 13.88
CA GLU A 38 4.20 -11.76 12.73
C GLU A 38 4.77 -10.40 12.29
N VAL A 39 3.91 -9.39 12.20
CA VAL A 39 4.31 -8.00 11.93
C VAL A 39 5.31 -7.51 12.97
N ALA A 40 5.09 -7.80 14.26
CA ALA A 40 6.01 -7.44 15.33
C ALA A 40 7.39 -8.11 15.17
N ARG A 41 7.46 -9.39 14.78
CA ARG A 41 8.73 -10.08 14.51
C ARG A 41 9.49 -9.45 13.34
N ALA A 42 8.79 -9.15 12.25
CA ALA A 42 9.39 -8.49 11.08
C ALA A 42 9.94 -7.10 11.44
N ARG A 43 9.19 -6.32 12.25
CA ARG A 43 9.64 -5.02 12.74
C ARG A 43 10.86 -5.11 13.65
N ALA A 44 10.93 -6.12 14.52
CA ALA A 44 12.10 -6.34 15.36
C ALA A 44 13.38 -6.50 14.52
N ILE A 45 13.33 -7.29 13.44
CA ILE A 45 14.45 -7.43 12.48
C ILE A 45 14.85 -6.06 11.90
N CYS A 46 13.89 -5.21 11.56
CA CYS A 46 14.17 -3.86 11.08
C CYS A 46 14.81 -2.98 12.16
N HIS A 47 14.33 -3.04 13.40
CA HIS A 47 14.85 -2.22 14.51
C HIS A 47 16.27 -2.60 14.91
N ASP A 48 16.66 -3.86 14.72
CA ASP A 48 18.03 -4.34 14.95
C ASP A 48 18.96 -4.11 13.73
N CYS A 49 18.44 -3.57 12.62
CA CYS A 49 19.18 -3.43 11.38
C CYS A 49 20.13 -2.21 11.40
N PRO A 50 21.45 -2.38 11.20
CA PRO A 50 22.42 -1.28 11.21
C PRO A 50 22.25 -0.31 10.03
N VAL A 51 21.50 -0.70 9.00
CA VAL A 51 21.24 0.11 7.80
C VAL A 51 19.78 0.60 7.75
N LEU A 52 19.06 0.60 8.87
CA LEU A 52 17.64 0.99 8.93
C LEU A 52 17.39 2.41 8.39
N GLU A 53 18.21 3.39 8.76
CA GLU A 53 18.00 4.77 8.28
C GLU A 53 18.17 4.87 6.76
N ARG A 54 19.19 4.22 6.20
CA ARG A 54 19.40 4.16 4.75
C ARG A 54 18.24 3.44 4.04
N CYS A 55 17.66 2.43 4.70
CA CYS A 55 16.46 1.74 4.23
C CYS A 55 15.22 2.66 4.22
N ARG A 56 15.05 3.51 5.24
CA ARG A 56 13.98 4.53 5.29
C ARG A 56 14.14 5.55 4.16
N GLU A 57 15.34 6.05 3.94
CA GLU A 57 15.62 7.01 2.86
C GLU A 57 15.32 6.40 1.49
N TRP A 58 15.79 5.18 1.26
CA TRP A 58 15.58 4.47 0.01
C TRP A 58 14.08 4.23 -0.27
N ILE A 59 13.33 3.68 0.70
CA ILE A 59 11.91 3.39 0.47
C ILE A 59 11.07 4.67 0.31
N ALA A 60 11.45 5.76 0.98
CA ALA A 60 10.81 7.06 0.82
C ALA A 60 11.02 7.68 -0.58
N GLY A 61 12.07 7.25 -1.30
CA GLY A 61 12.35 7.66 -2.67
C GLY A 61 11.63 6.83 -3.74
N ILE A 62 11.00 5.70 -3.37
CA ILE A 62 10.34 4.81 -4.31
C ILE A 62 8.86 5.21 -4.48
N PRO A 63 8.36 5.35 -5.72
CA PRO A 63 6.92 5.54 -5.94
C PRO A 63 6.12 4.33 -5.44
N LEU A 64 4.95 4.55 -4.82
CA LEU A 64 4.10 3.47 -4.31
C LEU A 64 3.79 2.37 -5.34
N ALA A 65 3.73 2.70 -6.64
CA ALA A 65 3.51 1.73 -7.71
C ALA A 65 4.68 0.72 -7.91
N ALA A 66 5.86 1.05 -7.40
CA ALA A 66 7.07 0.22 -7.42
C ALA A 66 7.46 -0.25 -6.02
N ASP A 67 6.58 -0.07 -5.02
CA ASP A 67 6.83 -0.52 -3.65
C ASP A 67 6.95 -2.07 -3.61
N PRO A 68 7.94 -2.63 -2.89
CA PRO A 68 8.14 -4.08 -2.80
C PRO A 68 7.09 -4.89 -2.07
N GLY A 69 6.20 -4.25 -1.32
CA GLY A 69 5.34 -4.93 -0.36
C GLY A 69 6.04 -5.26 0.95
N GLY A 70 5.41 -6.11 1.77
CA GLY A 70 5.94 -6.59 3.04
C GLY A 70 6.30 -5.50 4.06
N VAL A 71 7.09 -5.90 5.06
CA VAL A 71 7.66 -5.01 6.07
C VAL A 71 9.03 -4.54 5.61
N ILE A 72 9.16 -3.23 5.41
CA ILE A 72 10.39 -2.56 4.99
C ILE A 72 10.53 -1.29 5.81
N ALA A 73 11.75 -1.01 6.27
CA ALA A 73 12.04 0.16 7.09
C ALA A 73 11.16 0.25 8.36
N ALA A 74 10.83 -0.91 8.95
CA ALA A 74 9.93 -1.09 10.10
C ALA A 74 8.45 -0.70 9.85
N LEU A 75 8.03 -0.53 8.61
CA LEU A 75 6.65 -0.21 8.22
C LEU A 75 6.07 -1.31 7.36
N THR A 76 4.77 -1.61 7.49
CA THR A 76 4.08 -2.48 6.52
C THR A 76 3.83 -1.74 5.21
N PHE A 77 3.48 -2.48 4.15
CA PHE A 77 3.03 -1.88 2.90
C PHE A 77 1.85 -0.91 3.11
N HIS A 78 0.85 -1.30 3.90
CA HIS A 78 -0.32 -0.46 4.15
C HIS A 78 0.04 0.84 4.90
N GLU A 79 0.98 0.79 5.84
CA GLU A 79 1.45 1.99 6.55
C GLU A 79 2.20 2.93 5.61
N ARG A 80 3.08 2.39 4.74
CA ARG A 80 3.76 3.21 3.72
C ARG A 80 2.77 3.81 2.72
N GLU A 81 1.78 3.02 2.28
CA GLU A 81 0.68 3.52 1.44
C GLU A 81 -0.07 4.66 2.14
N GLU A 82 -0.39 4.52 3.43
CA GLU A 82 -1.09 5.57 4.20
C GLU A 82 -0.29 6.87 4.26
N LEU A 83 1.02 6.79 4.50
CA LEU A 83 1.92 7.95 4.51
C LEU A 83 1.94 8.64 3.13
N GLU A 84 2.09 7.88 2.04
CA GLU A 84 2.09 8.44 0.69
C GLU A 84 0.76 9.11 0.34
N LEU A 85 -0.37 8.50 0.71
CA LEU A 85 -1.68 9.06 0.44
C LEU A 85 -2.03 10.25 1.33
N ALA A 86 -1.42 10.36 2.51
CA ALA A 86 -1.57 11.52 3.38
C ALA A 86 -0.87 12.76 2.80
N LYS A 87 0.16 12.60 1.96
CA LYS A 87 0.82 13.70 1.25
C LYS A 87 -0.06 14.30 0.14
N GLN A 88 -1.05 13.55 -0.35
CA GLN A 88 -1.90 13.98 -1.44
C GLN A 88 -3.00 14.94 -0.94
N PRO A 89 -3.35 16.00 -1.70
CA PRO A 89 -4.42 16.91 -1.31
C PRO A 89 -5.76 16.17 -1.20
N PRO A 90 -6.67 16.59 -0.31
CA PRO A 90 -7.99 15.99 -0.19
C PRO A 90 -8.70 15.91 -1.53
N ARG A 91 -9.39 14.79 -1.76
CA ARG A 91 -10.15 14.53 -2.98
C ARG A 91 -11.64 14.66 -2.71
N THR A 92 -12.37 15.27 -3.63
CA THR A 92 -13.81 15.44 -3.51
C THR A 92 -14.57 14.22 -4.02
N CYS A 93 -15.50 13.70 -3.21
CA CYS A 93 -16.36 12.58 -3.61
C CYS A 93 -17.38 13.01 -4.67
N ARG A 94 -17.47 12.30 -5.80
CA ARG A 94 -18.44 12.60 -6.88
C ARG A 94 -19.90 12.32 -6.53
N THR A 95 -20.18 11.68 -5.39
CA THR A 95 -21.55 11.36 -4.96
C THR A 95 -22.02 12.28 -3.86
N CYS A 96 -21.24 12.47 -2.79
CA CYS A 96 -21.64 13.33 -1.67
C CYS A 96 -21.07 14.75 -1.73
N GLY A 97 -20.14 15.04 -2.64
CA GLY A 97 -19.55 16.38 -2.78
C GLY A 97 -18.54 16.77 -1.70
N GLU A 98 -18.34 15.95 -0.67
CA GLU A 98 -17.42 16.28 0.43
C GLU A 98 -15.95 16.02 0.07
N PRO A 99 -15.02 16.94 0.42
CA PRO A 99 -13.59 16.68 0.36
C PRO A 99 -13.19 15.69 1.46
N LYS A 100 -12.42 14.66 1.10
CA LYS A 100 -11.97 13.60 2.01
C LYS A 100 -10.51 13.21 1.71
N PRO A 101 -9.76 12.69 2.68
CA PRO A 101 -8.42 12.17 2.43
C PRO A 101 -8.45 10.98 1.46
N TRP A 102 -7.35 10.75 0.73
CA TRP A 102 -7.27 9.69 -0.28
C TRP A 102 -7.56 8.28 0.25
N ARG A 103 -7.22 7.99 1.52
CA ARG A 103 -7.54 6.70 2.16
C ARG A 103 -9.05 6.42 2.24
N ALA A 104 -9.88 7.46 2.26
CA ALA A 104 -11.34 7.33 2.28
C ALA A 104 -11.89 6.84 0.93
N PHE A 105 -11.09 6.80 -0.12
CA PHE A 105 -11.46 6.30 -1.43
C PHE A 105 -10.90 4.88 -1.59
N PRO A 106 -11.76 3.86 -1.83
CA PRO A 106 -11.28 2.50 -2.02
C PRO A 106 -10.40 2.39 -3.28
N PRO A 107 -9.47 1.42 -3.33
CA PRO A 107 -8.73 1.10 -4.54
C PRO A 107 -9.67 0.87 -5.73
N ALA A 108 -9.27 1.32 -6.92
CA ALA A 108 -10.00 1.00 -8.13
C ALA A 108 -9.99 -0.52 -8.38
N LYS A 109 -11.02 -1.04 -9.05
CA LYS A 109 -11.09 -2.46 -9.41
C LYS A 109 -9.85 -2.86 -10.25
N ARG A 110 -9.46 -4.14 -10.10
CA ARG A 110 -8.27 -4.76 -10.73
C ARG A 110 -8.06 -4.26 -12.17
N GLY A 111 -6.85 -3.80 -12.45
CA GLY A 111 -6.40 -3.37 -13.78
C GLY A 111 -6.42 -1.86 -14.02
N ARG A 112 -6.95 -1.03 -13.10
CA ARG A 112 -6.78 0.43 -13.17
C ARG A 112 -5.89 0.91 -12.03
N PRO A 113 -4.78 1.63 -12.33
CA PRO A 113 -4.00 2.27 -11.28
C PRO A 113 -4.85 3.33 -10.56
N GLY A 114 -4.71 3.40 -9.24
CA GLY A 114 -5.26 4.48 -8.42
C GLY A 114 -6.55 4.14 -7.65
N ARG A 115 -7.18 5.21 -7.13
CA ARG A 115 -8.34 5.15 -6.23
C ARG A 115 -9.63 5.58 -6.90
N SER A 116 -10.75 5.06 -6.39
CA SER A 116 -12.11 5.42 -6.79
C SER A 116 -12.38 6.93 -6.70
N TRP A 117 -13.32 7.42 -7.51
CA TRP A 117 -13.87 8.79 -7.42
C TRP A 117 -14.99 8.93 -6.37
N HIS A 118 -15.43 7.82 -5.80
CA HIS A 118 -16.47 7.76 -4.77
C HIS A 118 -15.86 7.30 -3.46
N CYS A 119 -16.16 8.01 -2.37
CA CYS A 119 -15.70 7.64 -1.04
C CYS A 119 -16.27 6.28 -0.61
N ARG A 120 -15.64 5.64 0.38
CA ARG A 120 -15.99 4.31 0.88
C ARG A 120 -17.42 4.25 1.38
N THR A 121 -17.91 5.31 2.03
CA THR A 121 -19.31 5.40 2.48
C THR A 121 -20.30 5.31 1.32
N CYS A 122 -20.11 6.12 0.26
CA CYS A 122 -20.95 6.09 -0.94
C CYS A 122 -20.79 4.78 -1.71
N HIS A 123 -19.57 4.23 -1.76
CA HIS A 123 -19.31 2.94 -2.38
C HIS A 123 -20.08 1.81 -1.67
N ASN A 124 -19.99 1.75 -0.35
CA ASN A 124 -20.68 0.75 0.48
C ASN A 124 -22.21 0.91 0.40
N ALA A 125 -22.73 2.13 0.34
CA ALA A 125 -24.16 2.38 0.12
C ALA A 125 -24.63 1.82 -1.23
N ARG A 126 -23.88 2.08 -2.31
CA ARG A 126 -24.19 1.55 -3.65
C ARG A 126 -24.11 0.04 -3.71
N ASP A 127 -23.09 -0.57 -3.09
CA ASP A 127 -22.95 -2.02 -3.07
C ASP A 127 -24.09 -2.67 -2.28
N ARG A 128 -24.47 -2.13 -1.12
CA ARG A 128 -25.64 -2.61 -0.35
C ARG A 128 -26.93 -2.55 -1.18
N ALA A 129 -27.17 -1.43 -1.87
CA ALA A 129 -28.34 -1.30 -2.75
C ALA A 129 -28.33 -2.32 -3.90
N ARG A 130 -27.17 -2.58 -4.52
CA ARG A 130 -27.03 -3.62 -5.56
C ARG A 130 -27.30 -5.02 -4.99
N HIS A 131 -26.76 -5.32 -3.82
CA HIS A 131 -26.97 -6.62 -3.17
C HIS A 131 -28.43 -6.85 -2.78
N ALA A 132 -29.13 -5.82 -2.28
CA ALA A 132 -30.55 -5.89 -1.98
C ALA A 132 -31.39 -6.21 -3.24
N LYS A 133 -31.13 -5.50 -4.36
CA LYS A 133 -31.80 -5.78 -5.64
C LYS A 133 -31.60 -7.21 -6.14
N ARG A 134 -30.38 -7.77 -5.99
CA ARG A 134 -30.09 -9.15 -6.40
C ARG A 134 -30.77 -10.20 -5.53
N LYS A 135 -31.09 -9.87 -4.27
CA LYS A 135 -31.76 -10.78 -3.33
C LYS A 135 -33.28 -10.69 -3.38
N ALA A 136 -33.85 -9.71 -4.07
CA ALA A 136 -35.29 -9.63 -4.23
C ALA A 136 -35.77 -10.87 -5.03
N PRO A 137 -36.75 -11.64 -4.53
CA PRO A 137 -37.37 -12.68 -5.33
C PRO A 137 -37.98 -12.04 -6.59
N GLN A 138 -37.82 -12.72 -7.74
CA GLN A 138 -38.40 -12.28 -9.01
C GLN A 138 -39.92 -12.30 -8.96
#